data_AF-A0A554VWL0-F1
#
_entry.id   AF-A0A554VWL0-F1
#
_cell.length_a   1.000
_cell.length_b   1.000
_cell.length_c   1.000
_cell.angle_alpha   90.00
_cell.angle_beta   90.00
_cell.angle_gamma   90.00
#
_symmetry.space_group_name_H-M   'P 1'
#
loop_
_entity.id
_entity.type
_entity.pdbx_description
1 polymer ?
#
loop_
_entity_poly.entity_id
_entity_poly.type
_entity_poly.pdbx_seq_one_letter_code
_entity_poly.pdbx_strand_id
1 'polypeptide(L)' 'MATMWWKSLSDFERDLKSADDARVEVMRQWASDHEDSADAPGTGRAPKARRHFRLMRVAAEQELARRRPL' A
#
# COMPACT_ATOMS: atom_id res chain seq x y z
N MET A 1 15.49 -9.70 3.24
CA MET A 1 14.47 -8.85 2.57
C MET A 1 14.42 -7.53 3.30
N ALA A 2 14.63 -6.40 2.62
CA ALA A 2 14.44 -5.10 3.24
C ALA A 2 12.96 -4.98 3.65
N THR A 3 12.71 -4.69 4.92
CA THR A 3 11.36 -4.53 5.46
C THR A 3 10.74 -3.29 4.82
N MET A 4 9.88 -3.49 3.81
CA MET A 4 9.11 -2.41 3.21
C MET A 4 8.17 -1.87 4.29
N TRP A 5 8.45 -0.67 4.77
CA TRP A 5 7.64 0.00 5.78
C TRP A 5 7.70 1.50 5.57
N TRP A 6 6.57 2.09 5.22
CA TRP A 6 6.44 3.53 5.02
C TRP A 6 5.76 4.17 6.23
N LYS A 7 6.36 5.24 6.75
CA LYS A 7 5.85 5.97 7.93
C LYS A 7 4.64 6.84 7.60
N SER A 8 4.47 7.20 6.32
CA SER A 8 3.41 8.08 5.86
C SER A 8 2.99 7.73 4.44
N LEU A 9 1.79 8.18 4.04
CA LEU A 9 1.30 8.03 2.66
C LEU A 9 2.21 8.78 1.68
N SER A 10 2.72 9.95 2.06
CA SER A 10 3.61 10.74 1.19
C SER A 10 4.96 10.06 0.95
N ASP A 11 5.52 9.35 1.94
CA ASP A 11 6.74 8.55 1.74
C ASP A 11 6.48 7.39 0.78
N PHE A 12 5.32 6.75 0.90
CA PHE A 12 4.88 5.69 -0.01
C PHE A 12 4.71 6.21 -1.43
N GLU A 13 3.98 7.31 -1.63
CA GLU A 13 3.77 7.93 -2.94
C GLU A 13 5.08 8.41 -3.59
N ARG A 14 6.05 8.85 -2.79
CA ARG A 14 7.38 9.20 -3.30
C ARG A 14 8.12 7.98 -3.84
N ASP A 15 8.13 6.87 -3.10
CA ASP A 15 8.77 5.62 -3.55
C ASP A 15 8.04 5.03 -4.76
N LEU A 16 6.71 5.12 -4.78
CA LEU A 16 5.83 4.65 -5.85
C LEU A 16 6.17 5.28 -7.21
N LYS A 17 6.51 6.57 -7.23
CA LYS A 17 6.89 7.30 -8.47
C LYS A 17 8.18 6.79 -9.10
N SER A 18 9.09 6.24 -8.30
CA SER A 18 10.37 5.70 -8.75
C SER A 18 10.39 4.17 -8.88
N ALA A 19 9.37 3.49 -8.35
CA ALA A 19 9.25 2.04 -8.39
C ALA A 19 8.96 1.56 -9.83
N ASP A 20 9.57 0.45 -10.24
CA ASP A 20 9.14 -0.29 -11.44
C ASP A 20 7.82 -1.03 -11.19
N ASP A 21 7.20 -1.55 -12.24
CA ASP A 21 5.89 -2.21 -12.14
C ASP A 21 5.89 -3.38 -11.16
N ALA A 22 6.96 -4.18 -11.13
CA ALA A 22 7.06 -5.33 -10.23
C ALA A 22 7.09 -4.87 -8.77
N ARG A 23 7.85 -3.80 -8.47
CA ARG A 23 7.88 -3.20 -7.14
C ARG A 23 6.56 -2.55 -6.79
N VAL A 24 5.86 -1.90 -7.73
CA VAL A 24 4.53 -1.36 -7.50
C VAL A 24 3.52 -2.46 -7.14
N GLU A 25 3.58 -3.62 -7.81
CA GLU A 25 2.74 -4.78 -7.46
C GLU A 25 3.03 -5.29 -6.04
N VAL A 26 4.31 -5.35 -5.65
CA VAL A 26 4.70 -5.72 -4.29
C VAL A 26 4.23 -4.68 -3.25
N MET A 27 4.34 -3.38 -3.56
CA MET A 27 3.83 -2.30 -2.72
C MET A 27 2.31 -2.38 -2.53
N ARG A 28 1.56 -2.69 -3.60
CA ARG A 28 0.12 -2.93 -3.55
C ARG A 28 -0.21 -4.11 -2.65
N GLN A 29 0.46 -5.25 -2.83
CA GLN A 29 0.20 -6.46 -2.05
C GLN A 29 0.49 -6.24 -0.57
N TRP A 30 1.63 -5.61 -0.26
CA TRP A 30 2.01 -5.25 1.10
C TRP A 30 0.92 -4.39 1.78
N ALA A 31 0.41 -3.38 1.07
CA ALA A 31 -0.63 -2.50 1.60
C ALA A 31 -1.95 -3.26 1.83
N SER A 32 -2.28 -4.22 0.96
CA SER A 32 -3.45 -5.09 1.14
C SER A 32 -3.32 -5.98 2.40
N ASP A 33 -2.18 -6.66 2.55
CA ASP A 33 -1.95 -7.56 3.69
C ASP A 33 -2.03 -6.82 5.04
N HIS A 34 -1.57 -5.57 5.07
CA HIS A 34 -1.63 -4.71 6.25
C HIS A 34 -3.03 -4.10 6.46
N GLU A 35 -3.78 -3.82 5.38
CA GLU A 35 -5.20 -3.44 5.48
C GLU A 35 -6.02 -4.56 6.14
N ASP A 36 -5.82 -5.81 5.71
CA ASP A 36 -6.50 -7.00 6.23
C ASP A 36 -6.08 -7.30 7.68
N SER A 37 -4.78 -7.20 7.99
CA SER A 37 -4.27 -7.39 9.35
C SER A 37 -4.81 -6.35 10.34
N ALA A 38 -5.06 -5.11 9.88
CA ALA A 38 -5.66 -4.06 10.69
C ALA A 38 -7.18 -4.26 10.93
N ASP A 39 -7.83 -5.12 10.14
CA ASP A 39 -9.24 -5.51 10.29
C ASP A 39 -9.40 -6.80 11.13
N ALA A 40 -8.29 -7.49 11.43
CA ALA A 40 -8.30 -8.76 12.15
C ALA A 40 -8.90 -8.65 13.57
N PRO A 41 -9.73 -9.63 13.99
CA PRO A 41 -10.28 -9.67 15.34
C PRO A 41 -9.16 -9.91 16.39
N GLY A 42 -9.10 -9.07 17.42
CA GLY A 42 -8.16 -9.20 18.54
C GLY A 42 -7.02 -8.18 18.58
N THR A 43 -6.72 -7.48 17.48
CA THR A 43 -5.72 -6.39 17.43
C THR A 43 -6.33 -5.00 17.71
N GLY A 44 -7.62 -4.97 18.06
CA GLY A 44 -8.43 -3.76 18.19
C GLY A 44 -8.82 -3.24 16.81
N ARG A 45 -10.11 -2.97 16.58
CA ARG A 45 -10.56 -2.28 15.36
C ARG A 45 -9.76 -1.00 15.24
N ALA A 46 -8.77 -0.96 14.34
CA ALA A 46 -7.91 0.20 14.12
C ALA A 46 -8.33 0.89 12.82
N PRO A 47 -9.51 1.56 12.78
CA PRO A 47 -10.07 2.10 11.55
C PRO A 47 -9.14 3.14 10.90
N LYS A 48 -8.31 3.83 11.70
CA LYS A 48 -7.28 4.74 11.18
C LYS A 48 -6.16 4.00 10.45
N ALA A 49 -5.67 2.89 10.99
CA ALA A 49 -4.64 2.07 10.36
C ALA A 49 -5.18 1.43 9.08
N ARG A 50 -6.38 0.85 9.13
CA ARG A 50 -7.05 0.29 7.95
C ARG A 50 -7.22 1.33 6.85
N ARG A 51 -7.75 2.53 7.17
CA ARG A 51 -7.88 3.63 6.20
C ARG A 51 -6.53 4.03 5.62
N HIS A 52 -5.48 4.03 6.42
CA HIS A 52 -4.14 4.38 5.97
C HIS A 52 -3.59 3.38 4.92
N PHE A 53 -3.64 2.09 5.23
CA PHE A 53 -3.19 1.05 4.30
C PHE A 53 -4.07 0.97 3.04
N ARG A 54 -5.38 1.18 3.18
CA ARG A 54 -6.29 1.32 2.04
C ARG A 54 -5.87 2.44 1.08
N LEU A 55 -5.50 3.61 1.61
CA LEU A 55 -5.05 4.73 0.78
C LEU A 55 -3.75 4.40 0.03
N MET A 56 -2.81 3.71 0.68
CA MET A 56 -1.58 3.25 0.03
C MET A 56 -1.87 2.23 -1.09
N ARG A 57 -2.76 1.25 -0.82
CA ARG A 57 -3.17 0.27 -1.83
C ARG A 57 -3.80 0.94 -3.05
N VAL A 58 -4.74 1.86 -2.83
CA VAL A 58 -5.40 2.61 -3.91
C VAL A 58 -4.40 3.45 -4.71
N ALA A 59 -3.42 4.09 -4.06
CA ALA A 59 -2.39 4.83 -4.76
C ALA A 59 -1.56 3.92 -5.69
N ALA A 60 -1.17 2.72 -5.22
CA ALA A 60 -0.46 1.75 -6.05
C ALA A 60 -1.33 1.21 -7.21
N GLU A 61 -2.61 0.95 -6.96
CA GLU A 61 -3.56 0.53 -8.01
C GLU A 61 -3.72 1.61 -9.09
N GLN A 62 -3.83 2.88 -8.71
CA GLN A 62 -3.90 3.99 -9.65
C GLN A 62 -2.62 4.12 -10.49
N GLU A 63 -1.45 3.93 -9.87
CA GLU A 63 -0.18 3.97 -10.61
C GLU A 63 -0.07 2.81 -11.61
N LEU A 64 -0.48 1.60 -11.24
CA LEU A 64 -0.53 0.47 -12.18
C LEU A 64 -1.48 0.74 -13.35
N ALA A 65 -2.68 1.26 -13.06
CA ALA A 65 -3.66 1.61 -14.09
C ALA A 65 -3.14 2.71 -15.04
N ARG A 66 -2.38 3.67 -14.52
CA ARG A 66 -1.75 4.74 -15.32
C ARG A 66 -0.69 4.17 -16.27
N ARG A 67 0.09 3.19 -15.83
CA ARG A 67 1.20 2.59 -16.60
C ARG A 67 0.76 1.54 -17.59
N ARG A 68 -0.33 0.84 -17.27
CA ARG A 68 -0.92 -0.21 -18.11
C ARG A 68 -2.35 0.20 -18.49
N PRO A 69 -2.52 1.24 -19.33
CA PRO A 69 -3.83 1.49 -19.91
C PRO A 69 -4.22 0.27 -20.75
N LEU A 70 -5.38 -0.30 -20.44
CA LEU A 70 -6.00 -1.41 -21.17
C LEU A 70 -6.10 -1.12 -22.68
#